data_AF-A0A1C4ISN9-F1
#
_entry.id   AF-A0A1C4ISN9-F1
#
_cell.length_a   1.000
_cell.length_b   1.000
_cell.length_c   1.000
_cell.angle_alpha   90.00
_cell.angle_beta   90.00
_cell.angle_gamma   90.00
#
_symmetry.space_group_name_H-M   'P 1'
#
loop_
_entity.id
_entity.type
_entity.pdbx_description
1 polymer ?
#
loop_
_entity_poly.entity_id
_entity_poly.type
_entity_poly.pdbx_seq_one_letter_code
_entity_poly.pdbx_strand_id
1 'polypeptide(L)' 'MDTDTAQGPELVLQGKFADAATRAACRQDSPPADDEGIVRIPLSMVEQVRKACDAAEAAGARL' A
#
# COMPACT_ATOMS: atom_id res chain seq x y z
N MET A 1 18.54 -12.17 11.38
CA MET A 1 17.83 -13.41 11.01
C MET A 1 16.45 -13.25 11.60
N ASP A 2 15.61 -12.47 10.91
CA ASP A 2 14.19 -12.39 11.20
C ASP A 2 13.54 -13.42 10.29
N THR A 3 13.17 -14.52 10.91
CA THR A 3 12.49 -15.65 10.30
C THR A 3 10.99 -15.49 10.51
N ASP A 4 10.36 -14.70 9.65
CA ASP A 4 8.92 -14.71 9.36
C ASP A 4 8.72 -13.82 8.12
N THR A 5 8.18 -14.24 6.99
CA THR A 5 6.76 -14.53 6.82
C THR A 5 6.57 -14.95 5.36
N ALA A 6 5.72 -15.92 5.07
CA ALA A 6 5.24 -16.10 3.70
C ALA A 6 4.61 -14.77 3.24
N GLN A 7 5.13 -14.14 2.17
CA GLN A 7 4.52 -12.93 1.60
C GLN A 7 3.06 -13.26 1.28
N GLY A 8 2.14 -12.73 2.10
CA GLY A 8 0.71 -12.86 1.87
C GLY A 8 0.32 -12.21 0.54
N PRO A 9 -0.94 -12.32 0.10
CA PRO A 9 -1.40 -11.62 -1.09
C PRO A 9 -1.17 -10.11 -0.95
N GLU A 10 -0.34 -9.53 -1.82
CA GLU A 10 0.00 -8.10 -1.84
C GLU A 10 -0.80 -7.35 -2.91
N LEU A 11 -1.26 -6.15 -2.56
CA LEU A 11 -1.85 -5.23 -3.54
C LEU A 11 -0.76 -4.32 -4.12
N VAL A 12 -0.43 -4.51 -5.39
CA VAL A 12 0.58 -3.69 -6.09
C VAL A 12 -0.09 -2.51 -6.81
N LEU A 13 0.37 -1.29 -6.51
CA LEU A 13 -0.19 -0.06 -7.07
C LEU A 13 0.87 0.70 -7.88
N GLN A 14 0.62 0.88 -9.17
CA GLN A 14 1.42 1.80 -9.99
C GLN A 14 0.97 3.24 -9.72
N GLY A 15 1.90 4.11 -9.35
CA GLY A 15 1.60 5.51 -9.04
C GLY A 15 2.82 6.42 -9.12
N LYS A 16 2.59 7.71 -8.87
CA LYS A 16 3.69 8.67 -8.72
C LYS A 16 4.05 8.80 -7.24
N PHE A 17 5.33 8.88 -6.95
CA PHE A 17 5.77 9.24 -5.61
C PHE A 17 5.22 10.60 -5.19
N ALA A 18 4.84 10.71 -3.93
CA ALA A 18 4.42 11.96 -3.34
C ALA A 18 5.56 12.98 -3.32
N ASP A 19 5.25 14.27 -3.37
CA ASP A 19 6.26 15.34 -3.23
C ASP A 19 6.85 15.40 -1.82
N ALA A 20 7.92 16.18 -1.65
CA ALA A 20 8.65 16.25 -0.38
C ALA A 20 7.78 16.72 0.80
N ALA A 21 6.88 17.68 0.57
CA ALA A 21 5.99 18.19 1.60
C ALA A 21 4.99 17.13 2.06
N THR A 22 4.35 16.43 1.12
CA THR A 22 3.44 15.32 1.41
C THR A 22 4.16 14.18 2.12
N ARG A 23 5.39 13.85 1.69
CA ARG A 23 6.21 12.82 2.36
C ARG A 23 6.56 13.19 3.80
N ALA A 24 6.90 14.45 4.05
CA ALA A 24 7.22 14.93 5.38
C ALA A 24 5.99 14.87 6.30
N ALA A 25 4.81 15.26 5.82
CA ALA A 25 3.57 15.19 6.59
C ALA A 25 3.23 13.74 6.99
N CYS A 26 3.19 12.80 6.05
CA CYS A 26 2.89 11.40 6.36
C CYS A 26 3.93 10.76 7.31
N ARG A 27 5.21 11.16 7.21
CA ARG A 27 6.29 10.70 8.10
C ARG A 27 6.08 11.11 9.56
N GLN A 28 5.33 12.19 9.82
CA GLN A 28 5.04 12.62 11.19
C GLN A 28 4.07 11.66 11.89
N ASP A 29 3.12 11.12 11.14
CA ASP A 29 2.10 10.21 11.68
C ASP A 29 2.58 8.76 11.72
N SER A 30 3.34 8.34 10.69
CA SER A 30 3.95 7.02 10.61
C SER A 30 5.24 7.09 9.79
N PRO A 31 6.42 6.96 10.41
CA PRO A 31 7.68 6.83 9.68
C PRO A 31 7.65 5.55 8.82
N PRO A 32 7.88 5.64 7.50
CA PRO A 32 7.98 4.45 6.65
C PRO A 32 9.26 3.68 6.98
N ALA A 33 9.21 2.35 6.83
CA ALA A 33 10.42 1.52 6.80
C ALA A 33 11.32 1.88 5.61
N ASP A 34 12.56 1.37 5.59
CA ASP A 34 13.56 1.70 4.57
C ASP A 34 13.13 1.34 3.13
N ASP A 35 12.22 0.37 2.99
CA ASP A 35 11.66 -0.12 1.74
C ASP A 35 10.23 0.40 1.45
N GLU A 36 9.66 1.22 2.34
CA GLU A 36 8.32 1.77 2.19
C GLU A 36 8.31 3.17 1.56
N GLY A 37 7.35 3.41 0.67
CA GLY A 37 7.21 4.65 -0.07
C GLY A 37 5.80 5.21 -0.02
N ILE A 38 5.69 6.54 -0.08
CA ILE A 38 4.39 7.22 -0.15
C ILE A 38 4.03 7.46 -1.61
N VAL A 39 2.94 6.84 -2.04
CA VAL A 39 2.41 6.94 -3.40
C VAL A 39 1.14 7.77 -3.46
N ARG A 40 1.00 8.59 -4.50
CA ARG A 40 -0.22 9.36 -4.76
C ARG A 40 -1.16 8.56 -5.63
N ILE A 41 -2.35 8.24 -5.10
CA ILE A 41 -3.42 7.58 -5.83
C ILE A 41 -4.42 8.65 -6.28
N PRO A 42 -4.71 8.78 -7.59
CA PRO A 42 -5.72 9.73 -8.06
C PRO A 42 -7.12 9.29 -7.61
N LEU A 43 -8.00 10.26 -7.35
CA LEU A 43 -9.36 9.99 -6.86
C LEU A 43 -10.15 9.06 -7.78
N SER A 44 -9.92 9.13 -9.10
CA SER A 44 -10.53 8.25 -10.10
C SER A 44 -10.16 6.78 -9.96
N MET A 45 -9.08 6.45 -9.25
CA MET A 45 -8.66 5.07 -8.98
C MET A 45 -9.20 4.51 -7.67
N VAL A 46 -9.82 5.32 -6.80
CA VAL A 46 -10.29 4.85 -5.49
C VAL A 46 -11.25 3.66 -5.60
N GLU A 47 -12.20 3.72 -6.53
CA GLU A 47 -13.13 2.59 -6.77
C GLU A 47 -12.43 1.32 -7.26
N GLN A 48 -11.35 1.45 -8.03
CA GLN A 48 -10.57 0.30 -8.52
C GLN A 48 -9.75 -0.32 -7.38
N VAL A 49 -9.16 0.51 -6.52
CA VAL A 49 -8.43 0.06 -5.33
C VAL A 49 -9.37 -0.68 -4.38
N ARG A 50 -10.57 -0.13 -4.10
CA ARG A 50 -11.57 -0.80 -3.25
C ARG A 50 -11.89 -2.22 -3.74
N LYS A 51 -12.23 -2.35 -5.03
CA LYS A 51 -12.53 -3.66 -5.63
C LYS A 51 -11.34 -4.62 -5.58
N ALA A 52 -10.12 -4.12 -5.72
CA ALA A 52 -8.93 -4.94 -5.62
C ALA A 52 -8.70 -5.45 -4.18
N CYS A 53 -8.96 -4.60 -3.17
CA CYS A 53 -8.98 -5.03 -1.77
C CYS A 53 -10.05 -6.10 -1.54
N ASP A 54 -11.29 -5.87 -1.96
CA ASP A 54 -12.39 -6.83 -1.80
C ASP A 54 -12.04 -8.20 -2.42
N ALA A 55 -11.40 -8.19 -3.60
CA ALA A 55 -10.96 -9.41 -4.28
C ALA A 55 -9.83 -10.13 -3.53
N ALA A 56 -8.85 -9.38 -2.99
CA ALA A 56 -7.75 -9.93 -2.23
C ALA A 56 -8.24 -10.55 -0.91
N GLU A 57 -9.13 -9.87 -0.19
CA GLU A 57 -9.76 -10.37 1.04
C GLU A 57 -10.57 -11.63 0.77
N ALA A 58 -11.38 -11.65 -0.30
CA ALA A 58 -12.15 -12.82 -0.69
C ALA A 58 -11.27 -14.03 -1.07
N ALA A 59 -10.10 -13.78 -1.66
CA ALA A 59 -9.13 -14.82 -1.98
C ALA A 59 -8.41 -15.35 -0.72
N GLY A 60 -8.02 -14.45 0.19
CA GLY A 60 -7.38 -14.79 1.46
C GLY A 60 -8.31 -15.55 2.42
N ALA A 61 -9.60 -15.22 2.44
CA ALA A 61 -10.61 -15.95 3.22
C ALA A 61 -10.87 -17.38 2.71
N ARG A 62 -10.33 -17.75 1.53
CA ARG A 62 -10.49 -19.07 0.90
C ARG A 62 -9.25 -19.96 1.07
N LEU A 63 -8.19 -19.48 1.74
CA LEU A 63 -6.97 -20.21 2.11
C LEU A 63 -7.07 -20.71 3.56
#